data_AF-A0A1S1CLL7-F1
#
_entry.id   AF-A0A1S1CLL7-F1
#
_cell.length_a   1.000
_cell.length_b   1.000
_cell.length_c   1.000
_cell.angle_alpha   90.00
_cell.angle_beta   90.00
_cell.angle_gamma   90.00
#
_symmetry.space_group_name_H-M   'P 1'
#
loop_
_entity.id
_entity.type
_entity.pdbx_description
1 polymer ?
#
loop_
_entity_poly.entity_id
_entity_poly.type
_entity_poly.pdbx_seq_one_letter_code
_entity_poly.pdbx_strand_id
1 'polypeptide(L)'
;MTAEHTSCEFDPHATSMGDEVAPEVYEELFAMRRSIDNFDAALVHILAERFQATKRVGLLKAKHNLPAGDPSREEAQIARLRAMAKESSLDPEFAEKFLNFIISEVIRHHIRIAAEQQDSEQGENPASADHAE
;
A
#
# COMPACT_ATOMS: atom_id res chain seq x y z
N MET A 1 -8.37 -33.09 -3.93
CA MET A 1 -7.45 -32.37 -3.03
C MET A 1 -8.00 -30.97 -2.89
N THR A 2 -8.93 -30.77 -1.96
CA THR A 2 -9.55 -29.47 -1.68
C THR A 2 -8.56 -28.69 -0.83
N ALA A 3 -8.08 -27.56 -1.34
CA ALA A 3 -7.28 -26.63 -0.55
C ALA A 3 -8.15 -26.11 0.60
N GLU A 4 -7.81 -26.50 1.82
CA GLU A 4 -8.32 -25.88 3.03
C GLU A 4 -7.86 -24.42 3.02
N HIS A 5 -8.75 -23.52 2.58
CA HIS A 5 -8.68 -22.14 3.00
C HIS A 5 -9.01 -22.13 4.48
N THR A 6 -8.00 -22.34 5.32
CA THR A 6 -8.07 -21.97 6.73
C THR A 6 -8.11 -20.45 6.75
N SER A 7 -9.31 -19.87 6.59
CA SER A 7 -9.56 -18.49 6.99
C SER A 7 -9.24 -18.45 8.48
N CYS A 8 -8.12 -17.83 8.83
CA CYS A 8 -7.86 -17.42 10.20
C CYS A 8 -9.00 -16.47 10.57
N GLU A 9 -9.99 -16.97 11.32
CA GLU A 9 -11.14 -16.18 11.74
C GLU A 9 -10.63 -15.13 12.74
N PHE A 10 -10.91 -13.86 12.45
CA PHE A 10 -10.49 -12.75 13.30
C PHE A 10 -11.24 -12.82 14.64
N ASP A 11 -10.51 -12.93 15.74
CA ASP A 11 -11.08 -12.90 17.09
C ASP A 11 -11.09 -11.46 17.65
N PRO A 12 -12.25 -10.77 17.71
CA PRO A 12 -12.35 -9.40 18.22
C PRO A 12 -12.12 -9.29 19.74
N HIS A 13 -12.10 -10.42 20.45
CA HIS A 13 -11.88 -10.50 21.88
C HIS A 13 -10.49 -11.01 22.26
N ALA A 14 -9.59 -11.19 21.28
CA ALA A 14 -8.23 -11.65 21.51
C ALA A 14 -7.52 -10.76 22.54
N THR A 15 -7.07 -11.38 23.63
CA THR A 15 -6.33 -10.70 24.70
C THR A 15 -5.37 -11.66 25.39
N SER A 16 -4.19 -11.14 25.75
CA SER A 16 -3.22 -11.81 26.62
C SER A 16 -3.32 -11.34 28.07
N MET A 17 -4.26 -10.44 28.37
CA MET A 17 -4.54 -9.97 29.72
C MET A 17 -5.30 -11.08 30.49
N GLY A 18 -4.91 -11.33 31.74
CA GLY A 18 -5.49 -12.41 32.54
C GLY A 18 -6.86 -12.09 33.13
N ASP A 19 -7.46 -13.06 33.82
CA ASP A 19 -8.81 -12.99 34.41
C ASP A 19 -8.94 -12.02 35.60
N GLU A 20 -7.86 -11.34 35.99
CA GLU A 20 -7.82 -10.38 37.11
C GLU A 20 -8.49 -9.03 36.78
N VAL A 21 -8.73 -8.75 35.50
CA VAL A 21 -9.37 -7.52 35.05
C VAL A 21 -10.88 -7.64 35.17
N ALA A 22 -11.53 -6.62 35.73
CA ALA A 22 -12.98 -6.58 35.92
C ALA A 22 -13.73 -6.73 34.57
N PRO A 23 -14.83 -7.50 34.52
CA PRO A 23 -15.58 -7.71 33.28
C PRO A 23 -16.02 -6.42 32.57
N GLU A 24 -16.39 -5.40 33.34
CA GLU A 24 -16.85 -4.11 32.81
C GLU A 24 -15.73 -3.37 32.04
N VAL A 25 -14.48 -3.53 32.48
CA VAL A 25 -13.30 -2.95 31.80
C VAL A 25 -13.06 -3.66 30.47
N TYR A 26 -13.26 -4.98 30.42
CA TYR A 26 -13.16 -5.75 29.17
C TYR A 26 -14.25 -5.34 28.17
N GLU A 27 -15.48 -5.13 28.62
CA GLU A 27 -16.58 -4.69 27.76
C GLU A 27 -16.28 -3.33 27.11
N GLU A 28 -15.80 -2.35 27.88
CA GLU A 28 -15.42 -1.03 27.37
C GLU A 28 -14.22 -1.13 26.40
N LEU A 29 -13.20 -1.90 26.76
CA LEU A 29 -12.03 -2.12 25.92
C LEU A 29 -12.41 -2.75 24.58
N PHE A 30 -13.22 -3.80 24.59
CA PHE A 30 -13.65 -4.46 23.36
C PHE A 30 -14.57 -3.56 22.52
N ALA A 31 -15.37 -2.69 23.14
CA ALA A 31 -16.14 -1.69 22.40
C ALA A 31 -15.25 -0.69 21.66
N MET A 32 -14.18 -0.21 22.29
CA MET A 32 -13.21 0.67 21.64
C MET A 32 -12.46 -0.07 20.52
N ARG A 33 -12.04 -1.32 20.75
CA ARG A 33 -11.33 -2.13 19.74
C ARG A 33 -12.16 -2.41 18.50
N ARG A 34 -13.46 -2.68 18.64
CA ARG A 34 -14.35 -2.79 17.47
C ARG A 34 -14.33 -1.54 16.58
N SER A 35 -14.17 -0.36 17.17
CA SER A 35 -14.04 0.88 16.39
C SER A 35 -12.68 0.96 15.69
N ILE A 36 -11.61 0.53 16.36
CA ILE A 36 -10.26 0.43 15.76
C ILE A 36 -10.28 -0.55 14.57
N ASP A 37 -10.84 -1.74 14.74
CA ASP A 37 -10.94 -2.75 13.70
C ASP A 37 -11.67 -2.22 12.46
N ASN A 38 -12.74 -1.44 12.66
CA ASN A 38 -13.45 -0.78 11.57
C ASN A 38 -12.60 0.27 10.84
N PHE A 39 -11.79 1.05 11.57
CA PHE A 39 -10.85 1.99 10.95
C PHE A 39 -9.77 1.26 10.16
N ASP A 40 -9.22 0.17 10.70
CA ASP A 40 -8.21 -0.63 10.02
C ASP A 40 -8.75 -1.26 8.74
N ALA A 41 -9.97 -1.78 8.74
CA ALA A 41 -10.64 -2.27 7.54
C ALA A 41 -10.79 -1.16 6.48
N ALA A 42 -11.23 0.03 6.89
CA ALA A 42 -11.34 1.18 5.99
C ALA A 42 -9.97 1.59 5.42
N LEU A 43 -8.92 1.62 6.25
CA LEU A 43 -7.56 1.94 5.83
C LEU A 43 -7.05 0.95 4.77
N VAL A 44 -7.27 -0.36 4.96
CA VAL A 44 -6.86 -1.38 3.99
C VAL A 44 -7.56 -1.17 2.64
N HIS A 45 -8.86 -0.93 2.63
CA HIS A 45 -9.60 -0.68 1.40
C HIS A 45 -9.15 0.60 0.69
N ILE A 46 -8.93 1.70 1.43
CA ILE A 46 -8.42 2.95 0.88
C ILE A 46 -7.02 2.76 0.28
N LEU A 47 -6.14 2.03 0.97
CA LEU A 47 -4.81 1.73 0.46
C LEU A 47 -4.88 0.89 -0.82
N ALA A 48 -5.75 -0.12 -0.88
CA ALA A 48 -5.94 -0.93 -2.09
C ALA A 48 -6.29 -0.04 -3.30
N GLU A 49 -7.26 0.86 -3.15
CA GLU A 49 -7.64 1.81 -4.20
C GLU A 49 -6.50 2.77 -4.56
N ARG A 50 -5.76 3.26 -3.57
CA ARG A 50 -4.59 4.11 -3.78
C ARG A 50 -3.53 3.37 -4.61
N PHE A 51 -3.27 2.09 -4.31
CA PHE A 51 -2.30 1.28 -5.05
C PHE A 51 -2.77 0.96 -6.48
N GLN A 52 -4.07 0.80 -6.72
CA GLN A 52 -4.61 0.69 -8.09
C GLN A 52 -4.40 1.97 -8.89
N ALA A 53 -4.59 3.14 -8.28
CA ALA A 53 -4.28 4.41 -8.92
C ALA A 53 -2.78 4.53 -9.26
N THR A 54 -1.90 4.19 -8.31
CA THR A 54 -0.45 4.26 -8.57
C THR A 54 0.02 3.23 -9.58
N LYS A 55 -0.61 2.06 -9.68
CA LYS A 55 -0.32 1.08 -10.74
C LYS A 55 -0.60 1.67 -12.13
N ARG A 56 -1.73 2.36 -12.30
CA ARG A 56 -2.06 3.07 -13.55
C ARG A 56 -1.05 4.17 -13.87
N VAL A 57 -0.61 4.93 -12.87
CA VAL A 57 0.48 5.91 -13.04
C VAL A 57 1.77 5.23 -13.46
N GLY A 58 2.11 4.08 -12.86
CA GLY A 58 3.31 3.32 -13.21
C GLY A 58 3.30 2.81 -14.65
N LEU A 59 2.18 2.25 -15.10
CA LEU A 59 1.97 1.83 -16.50
C LEU A 59 2.10 3.00 -17.47
N LEU A 60 1.51 4.16 -17.13
CA LEU A 60 1.63 5.37 -17.94
C LEU A 60 3.08 5.85 -18.01
N LYS A 61 3.78 5.88 -16.87
CA LYS A 61 5.19 6.28 -16.81
C LYS A 61 6.07 5.34 -17.63
N ALA A 62 5.89 4.03 -17.49
CA ALA A 62 6.64 3.02 -18.23
C ALA A 62 6.45 3.17 -19.75
N LYS A 63 5.20 3.28 -20.22
CA LYS A 63 4.85 3.48 -21.64
C LYS A 63 5.54 4.70 -22.27
N HIS A 64 5.79 5.73 -21.47
CA HIS A 64 6.40 6.98 -21.92
C HIS A 64 7.87 7.14 -21.49
N ASN A 65 8.51 6.08 -21.00
CA ASN A 65 9.89 6.10 -20.51
C ASN A 65 10.15 7.19 -19.45
N LEU A 66 9.17 7.46 -18.59
CA LEU A 66 9.27 8.43 -17.50
C LEU A 66 9.83 7.78 -16.22
N PRO A 67 10.57 8.52 -15.38
CA PRO A 67 11.15 7.99 -14.16
C PRO A 67 10.08 7.59 -13.13
N ALA A 68 10.36 6.51 -12.39
CA ALA A 68 9.49 5.99 -11.33
C ALA A 68 9.26 7.02 -10.20
N GLY A 69 10.33 7.65 -9.72
CA GLY A 69 10.30 8.72 -8.72
C GLY A 69 10.03 10.09 -9.33
N ASP A 70 9.55 11.02 -8.51
CA ASP A 70 9.42 12.44 -8.83
C ASP A 70 9.65 13.25 -7.54
N PRO A 71 10.90 13.68 -7.28
CA PRO A 71 11.26 14.32 -6.01
C PRO A 71 10.42 15.56 -5.70
N SER A 72 10.08 16.37 -6.71
CA SER A 72 9.26 17.57 -6.54
C SER A 72 7.83 17.21 -6.12
N ARG A 73 7.27 16.15 -6.72
CA ARG A 73 5.96 15.64 -6.33
C ARG A 73 5.97 15.03 -4.94
N GLU A 74 7.04 14.33 -4.56
CA GLU A 74 7.21 13.72 -3.25
C GLU A 74 7.29 14.79 -2.14
N GLU A 75 8.11 15.82 -2.30
CA GLU A 75 8.19 16.98 -1.39
C GLU A 75 6.81 17.65 -1.18
N ALA A 76 6.09 17.91 -2.28
CA ALA A 76 4.77 18.52 -2.21
C ALA A 76 3.74 17.64 -1.46
N GLN A 77 3.83 16.32 -1.60
CA GLN A 77 2.96 15.39 -0.86
C GLN A 77 3.28 15.39 0.63
N ILE A 78 4.57 15.38 0.99
CA ILE A 78 5.03 15.43 2.38
C ILE A 78 4.56 16.73 3.05
N ALA A 79 4.79 17.88 2.41
CA ALA A 79 4.37 19.18 2.95
C ALA A 79 2.86 19.24 3.20
N ARG A 80 2.05 18.80 2.22
CA ARG A 80 0.59 18.74 2.35
C ARG A 80 0.15 17.80 3.48
N LEU A 81 0.74 16.61 3.58
CA LEU A 81 0.35 15.64 4.59
C LEU A 81 0.72 16.10 6.00
N ARG A 82 1.88 16.72 6.18
CA ARG A 82 2.29 17.32 7.46
C ARG A 82 1.31 18.39 7.91
N ALA A 83 0.77 19.20 7.00
CA ALA A 83 -0.26 20.19 7.32
C ALA A 83 -1.57 19.51 7.77
N MET A 84 -2.05 18.53 7.01
CA MET A 84 -3.27 17.77 7.35
C MET A 84 -3.13 17.02 8.69
N ALA A 85 -1.95 16.49 8.99
CA ALA A 85 -1.67 15.83 10.27
C ALA A 85 -1.85 16.79 11.44
N LYS A 86 -1.29 18.00 11.36
CA LYS A 86 -1.48 19.05 12.38
C LYS A 86 -2.94 19.40 12.59
N GLU A 87 -3.69 19.58 11.50
CA GLU A 87 -5.13 19.89 11.54
C GLU A 87 -5.94 18.77 12.19
N SER A 88 -5.51 17.51 12.00
CA SER A 88 -6.17 16.31 12.53
C SER A 88 -5.67 15.89 13.91
N SER A 89 -4.82 16.68 14.57
CA SER A 89 -4.16 16.32 15.84
C SER A 89 -3.35 15.01 15.76
N LEU A 90 -2.81 14.69 14.59
CA LEU A 90 -1.88 13.57 14.35
C LEU A 90 -0.44 14.11 14.33
N ASP A 91 0.50 13.32 14.86
CA ASP A 91 1.92 13.66 14.80
C ASP A 91 2.40 13.82 13.33
N PRO A 92 2.90 15.00 12.92
CA PRO A 92 3.40 15.23 11.57
C PRO A 92 4.60 14.35 11.21
N GLU A 93 5.44 13.97 12.18
CA GLU A 93 6.57 13.08 11.91
C GLU A 93 6.11 11.66 11.61
N PHE A 94 5.14 11.15 12.37
CA PHE A 94 4.49 9.87 12.07
C PHE A 94 3.84 9.88 10.67
N ALA A 95 3.07 10.92 10.35
CA ALA A 95 2.42 11.03 9.04
C ALA A 95 3.43 11.02 7.88
N GLU A 96 4.55 11.73 8.03
CA GLU A 96 5.63 11.73 7.06
C GLU A 96 6.29 10.36 6.91
N LYS A 97 6.62 9.68 8.03
CA LYS A 97 7.18 8.33 7.99
C LYS A 97 6.25 7.35 7.28
N PHE A 98 4.96 7.40 7.57
CA PHE A 98 3.95 6.59 6.90
C PHE A 98 3.91 6.87 5.40
N LEU A 99 3.90 8.15 4.99
CA LEU A 99 3.89 8.50 3.57
C LEU A 99 5.16 8.05 2.84
N ASN A 100 6.33 8.23 3.45
CA ASN A 100 7.60 7.80 2.89
C ASN A 100 7.64 6.27 2.68
N PHE A 101 7.09 5.50 3.62
CA PHE A 101 6.91 4.06 3.45
C PHE A 101 6.06 3.74 2.22
N ILE A 102 4.90 4.40 2.09
CA ILE A 102 3.99 4.18 0.96
C ILE A 102 4.62 4.61 -0.38
N ILE A 103 5.31 5.76 -0.44
CA ILE A 103 6.02 6.22 -1.63
C ILE A 103 7.09 5.21 -2.05
N SER A 104 7.86 4.68 -1.10
CA SER A 104 8.91 3.71 -1.36
C SER A 104 8.36 2.41 -1.98
N GLU A 105 7.19 1.94 -1.53
CA GLU A 105 6.51 0.79 -2.14
C GLU A 105 6.03 1.11 -3.57
N VAL A 106 5.46 2.30 -3.78
CA VAL A 106 5.00 2.73 -5.11
C VAL A 106 6.15 2.80 -6.11
N ILE A 107 7.30 3.36 -5.73
CA ILE A 107 8.48 3.46 -6.61
C ILE A 107 8.97 2.06 -6.99
N ARG A 108 9.05 1.12 -6.03
CA ARG A 108 9.41 -0.28 -6.31
C ARG A 108 8.45 -0.92 -7.32
N HIS A 109 7.15 -0.70 -7.16
CA HIS A 109 6.16 -1.19 -8.12
C HIS A 109 6.32 -0.58 -9.52
N HIS A 110 6.65 0.71 -9.62
CA HIS A 110 6.88 1.36 -10.92
C HIS A 110 8.11 0.82 -11.63
N ILE A 111 9.20 0.58 -10.89
CA ILE A 111 10.42 -0.05 -11.43
C ILE A 111 10.09 -1.43 -11.99
N ARG A 112 9.33 -2.24 -11.24
CA ARG A 112 8.91 -3.57 -11.71
C ARG A 112 8.04 -3.50 -12.97
N ILE A 113 7.07 -2.60 -13.01
CA ILE A 113 6.22 -2.40 -14.20
C ILE A 113 7.06 -1.99 -15.42
N ALA A 114 8.02 -1.09 -15.25
CA ALA A 114 8.90 -0.66 -16.33
C ALA A 114 9.77 -1.83 -16.87
N ALA A 115 10.29 -2.68 -15.98
CA ALA A 115 11.04 -3.88 -16.37
C ALA A 115 10.16 -4.88 -17.14
N GLU A 116 8.96 -5.17 -16.62
CA GLU A 116 8.00 -6.07 -17.28
C GLU A 116 7.61 -5.58 -18.70
N GLN A 117 7.50 -4.26 -18.91
CA GLN A 117 7.23 -3.70 -20.25
C GLN A 117 8.41 -3.88 -21.22
N GLN A 118 9.64 -3.65 -20.75
CA GLN A 118 10.85 -3.83 -21.58
C GLN A 118 11.02 -5.29 -22.03
N ASP A 119 10.73 -6.24 -21.15
CA ASP A 119 10.78 -7.67 -21.48
C ASP A 119 9.71 -8.06 -22.52
N SER A 120 8.51 -7.48 -22.41
CA SER A 120 7.43 -7.72 -23.39
C SER A 120 7.74 -7.15 -24.78
N GLU A 121 8.38 -5.99 -24.87
CA GLU A 121 8.79 -5.38 -26.15
C GLU A 121 9.95 -6.13 -26.82
N GLN A 122 10.83 -6.79 -26.04
CA GLN A 122 11.93 -7.59 -26.58
C GLN A 122 11.50 -8.99 -27.03
N GLY A 123 10.44 -9.56 -26.44
CA GLY A 123 9.89 -10.87 -26.81
C GLY A 123 9.08 -10.89 -28.12
N GLU A 124 8.64 -9.73 -28.61
CA GLU A 124 7.80 -9.59 -29.81
C GLU A 124 8.57 -9.34 -31.12
N ASN A 125 9.91 -9.35 -31.12
CA ASN A 125 10.70 -9.11 -32.34
C ASN A 125 11.43 -10.37 -32.89
N PRO A 126 10.77 -11.26 -33.67
CA PRO A 126 11.43 -12.31 -34.42
C PRO A 126 11.59 -11.91 -35.90
N ALA A 127 12.40 -10.89 -36.22
CA ALA A 127 12.73 -10.60 -37.62
C ALA A 127 14.03 -9.82 -37.81
N SER A 128 15.17 -10.52 -37.78
CA SER A 128 16.30 -10.24 -38.68
C SER A 128 17.32 -11.39 -38.66
N ALA A 129 16.90 -12.58 -39.06
CA ALA A 129 17.80 -13.65 -39.47
C ALA A 129 17.27 -14.29 -40.75
N ASP A 130 16.98 -13.44 -41.73
CA ASP A 130 16.88 -13.85 -43.13
C ASP A 130 17.79 -12.92 -43.93
N HIS A 131 19.08 -13.28 -43.95
CA HIS A 131 19.99 -12.91 -45.02
C HIS A 131 20.54 -14.22 -45.55
N ALA A 132 19.87 -14.68 -46.61
CA ALA A 132 20.41 -15.53 -47.64
C ALA A 132 21.81 -15.05 -48.08
N GLU A 133 22.78 -15.95 -48.15
CA GLU A 133 23.35 -16.46 -49.42
C GLU A 133 24.19 -17.72 -49.16
#